data_AF-A0AAE1M6X4-F1
#
_entry.id   AF-A0AAE1M6X4-F1
#
_cell.length_a   1.000
_cell.length_b   1.000
_cell.length_c   1.000
_cell.angle_alpha   90.00
_cell.angle_beta   90.00
_cell.angle_gamma   90.00
#
_symmetry.space_group_name_H-M   'P 1'
#
loop_
_entity.id
_entity.type
_entity.pdbx_description
1 polymer ?
#
loop_
_entity_poly.entity_id
_entity_poly.type
_entity_poly.pdbx_seq_one_letter_code
_entity_poly.pdbx_strand_id
1 'polypeptide(L)'
;MRKIHQKTMWMPTTQQARSKVGVPDKVWDDTVAAYDQNYVNQRKIDCQLVHSGGNYDENLAWRSGYMSRGNAVRLWVDEKTNYDYNSNSCFGVCLHYTQVVLGVLE
;
A
#
# COMPACT_ATOMS: atom_id res chain seq x y z
N MET A 1 -2.99 18.02 -2.67
CA MET A 1 -2.43 17.07 -1.69
C MET A 1 -3.30 15.81 -1.71
N ARG A 2 -2.72 14.60 -1.77
CA ARG A 2 -3.52 13.35 -1.86
C ARG A 2 -2.88 12.25 -1.03
N LYS A 3 -3.62 11.78 -0.03
CA LYS A 3 -3.40 10.48 0.63
C LYS A 3 -3.91 9.41 -0.32
N ILE A 4 -3.22 8.28 -0.38
CA ILE A 4 -3.70 7.11 -1.11
C ILE A 4 -3.87 6.02 -0.06
N HIS A 5 -5.12 5.71 0.25
CA HIS A 5 -5.46 4.36 0.70
C HIS A 5 -5.53 3.49 -0.53
N GLN A 6 -4.97 2.30 -0.43
CA GLN A 6 -4.90 1.41 -1.56
C GLN A 6 -6.05 0.41 -1.52
N LYS A 7 -7.03 0.64 -2.40
CA LYS A 7 -7.92 -0.40 -2.84
C LYS A 7 -7.04 -1.50 -3.42
N THR A 8 -6.95 -2.62 -2.71
CA THR A 8 -6.69 -3.96 -3.25
C THR A 8 -5.91 -3.96 -4.57
N MET A 9 -4.65 -3.54 -4.55
CA MET A 9 -3.53 -4.14 -5.30
C MET A 9 -3.66 -4.44 -6.81
N TRP A 10 -4.69 -4.00 -7.52
CA TRP A 10 -4.86 -4.21 -8.97
C TRP A 10 -4.09 -3.18 -9.81
N MET A 11 -3.02 -2.62 -9.26
CA MET A 11 -2.09 -1.81 -10.05
C MET A 11 -1.10 -2.75 -10.72
N PRO A 12 -0.73 -2.53 -11.99
CA PRO A 12 0.27 -3.36 -12.66
C PRO A 12 1.56 -3.53 -11.85
N THR A 13 2.00 -2.47 -11.17
CA THR A 13 3.19 -2.49 -10.29
C THR A 13 3.04 -3.46 -9.12
N THR A 14 1.86 -3.55 -8.51
CA THR A 14 1.61 -4.50 -7.42
C THR A 14 1.61 -5.94 -7.94
N GLN A 15 0.90 -6.20 -9.04
CA GLN A 15 0.83 -7.56 -9.61
C GLN A 15 2.22 -8.04 -10.06
N GLN A 16 3.01 -7.16 -10.67
CA GLN A 16 4.41 -7.44 -10.99
C GLN A 16 5.24 -7.73 -9.74
N ALA A 17 5.06 -6.98 -8.64
CA ALA A 17 5.80 -7.23 -7.40
C ALA A 17 5.43 -8.58 -6.77
N ARG A 18 4.14 -8.95 -6.79
CA ARG A 18 3.60 -10.22 -6.28
C ARG A 18 4.05 -11.42 -7.12
N SER A 19 3.94 -11.30 -8.45
CA SER A 19 4.40 -12.32 -9.39
C SER A 19 5.90 -12.62 -9.25
N LYS A 20 6.74 -11.60 -9.03
CA LYS A 20 8.18 -11.77 -8.78
C LYS A 20 8.52 -12.59 -7.54
N VAL A 21 7.59 -12.74 -6.61
CA VAL A 21 7.76 -13.54 -5.38
C VAL A 21 6.80 -14.73 -5.32
N GLY A 22 6.18 -15.09 -6.45
CA GLY A 22 5.31 -16.27 -6.55
C GLY A 22 3.96 -16.13 -5.84
N VAL A 23 3.55 -14.91 -5.46
CA VAL A 23 2.26 -14.67 -4.81
C VAL A 23 1.19 -14.36 -5.86
N PRO A 24 -0.01 -14.97 -5.81
CA PRO A 24 -1.08 -14.71 -6.76
C PRO A 24 -1.52 -13.25 -6.81
N ASP A 25 -1.98 -12.82 -7.98
CA ASP A 25 -2.56 -11.50 -8.21
C ASP A 25 -3.73 -11.20 -7.27
N LYS A 26 -3.82 -9.95 -6.82
CA LYS A 26 -4.99 -9.49 -6.06
C LYS A 26 -6.17 -9.17 -6.96
N VAL A 27 -7.36 -9.44 -6.44
CA VAL A 27 -8.64 -9.12 -7.07
C VAL A 27 -9.18 -7.80 -6.49
N TRP A 28 -9.88 -7.06 -7.33
CA TRP A 28 -10.51 -5.79 -6.98
C TRP A 28 -11.78 -5.99 -6.12
N ASP A 29 -11.91 -5.24 -5.03
CA ASP A 29 -13.11 -5.25 -4.16
C ASP A 29 -13.73 -3.85 -4.04
N ASP A 30 -14.94 -3.66 -4.57
CA ASP A 30 -15.63 -2.37 -4.57
C ASP A 30 -15.98 -1.81 -3.19
N THR A 31 -16.24 -2.66 -2.21
CA THR A 31 -16.50 -2.26 -0.82
C THR A 31 -15.27 -1.62 -0.22
N VAL A 32 -14.10 -2.24 -0.41
CA VAL A 32 -12.82 -1.71 0.10
C VAL A 32 -12.48 -0.35 -0.52
N ALA A 33 -12.79 -0.11 -1.80
CA ALA A 33 -12.56 1.22 -2.39
C ALA A 33 -13.37 2.29 -1.71
N ALA A 34 -14.65 1.98 -1.51
CA ALA A 34 -15.58 2.97 -1.02
C ALA A 34 -15.11 3.40 0.37
N TYR A 35 -14.70 2.45 1.20
CA TYR A 35 -14.05 2.70 2.49
C TYR A 35 -12.81 3.60 2.35
N ASP A 36 -11.86 3.21 1.50
CA ASP A 36 -10.61 3.93 1.27
C ASP A 36 -10.80 5.35 0.76
N GLN A 37 -11.69 5.51 -0.23
CA GLN A 37 -11.99 6.79 -0.84
C GLN A 37 -12.65 7.73 0.16
N ASN A 38 -13.52 7.19 1.03
CA ASN A 38 -14.11 7.95 2.13
C ASN A 38 -13.04 8.42 3.13
N TYR A 39 -12.12 7.53 3.53
CA TYR A 39 -11.08 7.91 4.48
C TYR A 39 -10.07 8.92 3.90
N VAL A 40 -9.66 8.74 2.64
CA VAL A 40 -8.84 9.73 1.91
C VAL A 40 -9.53 11.09 1.85
N ASN A 41 -10.85 11.11 1.65
CA ASN A 41 -11.62 12.35 1.62
C ASN A 41 -11.68 13.07 2.98
N GLN A 42 -11.61 12.34 4.10
CA GLN A 42 -11.50 12.93 5.44
C GLN A 42 -10.09 13.52 5.66
N ARG A 43 -9.04 12.76 5.29
CA ARG A 43 -7.64 13.12 5.55
C ARG A 43 -7.03 14.08 4.54
N LYS A 44 -7.68 14.40 3.42
CA LYS A 44 -7.17 15.41 2.48
C LYS A 44 -7.12 16.82 3.07
N ILE A 45 -7.84 17.06 4.18
CA ILE A 45 -7.92 18.35 4.87
C ILE A 45 -6.64 18.61 5.66
N ASP A 46 -6.15 17.61 6.40
CA ASP A 46 -5.01 17.71 7.32
C ASP A 46 -3.71 17.09 6.76
N CYS A 47 -3.84 16.23 5.74
CA CYS A 47 -2.77 15.46 5.12
C CYS A 47 -1.97 14.58 6.11
N GLN A 48 -2.57 14.21 7.24
CA GLN A 48 -1.89 13.44 8.27
C GLN A 48 -1.79 11.94 7.90
N LEU A 49 -0.61 11.36 8.16
CA LEU A 49 -0.32 9.93 7.99
C LEU A 49 -0.81 9.11 9.19
N VAL A 50 -2.12 9.21 9.47
CA VAL A 50 -2.77 8.46 10.56
C VAL A 50 -3.54 7.29 9.98
N HIS A 51 -3.34 6.09 10.52
CA HIS A 51 -4.11 4.90 10.14
C HIS A 51 -5.59 5.03 10.50
N SER A 52 -6.48 4.46 9.69
CA SER A 52 -7.92 4.54 9.93
C SER A 52 -8.38 3.74 11.14
N GLY A 53 -7.64 2.68 11.50
CA GLY A 53 -8.01 1.74 12.56
C GLY A 53 -9.23 0.88 12.21
N GLY A 54 -9.58 0.78 10.93
CA GLY A 54 -10.68 -0.05 10.45
C GLY A 54 -10.29 -1.50 10.20
N ASN A 55 -11.21 -2.26 9.61
CA ASN A 55 -11.10 -3.70 9.38
C ASN A 55 -10.28 -4.09 8.14
N TYR A 56 -9.53 -3.15 7.54
CA TYR A 56 -8.76 -3.39 6.33
C TYR A 56 -7.32 -2.94 6.53
N ASP A 57 -6.39 -3.75 6.04
CA ASP A 57 -4.98 -3.37 6.03
C ASP A 57 -4.74 -2.13 5.19
N GLU A 58 -3.78 -1.31 5.61
CA GLU A 58 -3.66 0.05 5.12
C GLU A 58 -2.21 0.44 4.89
N ASN A 59 -1.90 0.82 3.65
CA ASN A 59 -0.67 1.53 3.33
C ASN A 59 -0.97 3.01 3.11
N LEU A 60 -0.10 3.87 3.65
CA LEU A 60 -0.19 5.32 3.50
C LEU A 60 1.00 5.88 2.76
N ALA A 61 0.74 6.89 1.95
CA ALA A 61 1.78 7.64 1.25
C ALA A 61 1.44 9.12 1.23
N TRP A 62 2.48 9.94 1.36
CA TRP A 62 2.40 11.39 1.27
C TRP A 62 3.61 11.94 0.52
N ARG A 63 3.41 13.09 -0.14
CA ARG A 63 4.48 13.94 -0.65
C ARG A 63 3.99 15.38 -0.72
N SER A 64 4.93 16.32 -0.76
CA SER A 64 4.65 17.67 -1.25
C SER A 64 4.32 17.60 -2.76
N GLY A 65 3.14 18.11 -3.14
CA GLY A 65 2.65 18.11 -4.52
C GLY A 65 1.74 16.94 -4.92
N TYR A 66 1.69 16.65 -6.23
CA TYR A 66 0.74 15.68 -6.81
C TYR A 66 1.20 14.24 -6.65
N MET A 67 0.63 13.46 -5.73
CA MET A 67 0.85 12.01 -5.67
C MET A 67 -0.11 11.26 -6.61
N SER A 68 0.43 10.49 -7.56
CA SER A 68 -0.34 9.51 -8.33
C SER A 68 -0.41 8.18 -7.60
N ARG A 69 -1.43 7.35 -7.90
CA ARG A 69 -1.53 5.99 -7.36
C ARG A 69 -0.29 5.15 -7.69
N GLY A 70 0.18 5.21 -8.94
CA GLY A 70 1.38 4.49 -9.37
C GLY A 70 2.64 4.89 -8.60
N ASN A 71 2.82 6.18 -8.31
CA ASN A 71 3.98 6.64 -7.55
C ASN A 71 3.94 6.21 -6.09
N ALA A 72 2.76 6.21 -5.45
CA ALA A 72 2.61 5.70 -4.09
C ALA A 72 2.93 4.19 -4.02
N VAL A 73 2.39 3.40 -4.96
CA VAL A 73 2.69 1.96 -5.03
C VAL A 73 4.17 1.70 -5.26
N ARG A 74 4.80 2.47 -6.14
CA ARG A 74 6.24 2.36 -6.37
C ARG A 74 7.03 2.67 -5.10
N LEU A 75 6.67 3.72 -4.36
CA LEU A 75 7.31 4.06 -3.09
C LEU A 75 7.27 2.90 -2.09
N TRP A 76 6.12 2.22 -1.97
CA TRP A 76 5.99 1.05 -1.11
C TRP A 76 6.77 -0.17 -1.64
N VAL A 77 6.77 -0.39 -2.96
CA VAL A 77 7.53 -1.50 -3.58
C VAL A 77 9.04 -1.29 -3.45
N ASP A 78 9.51 -0.05 -3.52
CA ASP A 78 10.93 0.28 -3.43
C ASP A 78 11.51 -0.06 -2.04
N GLU A 79 10.68 -0.21 -1.00
CA GLU A 79 11.13 -0.71 0.30
C GLU A 79 11.60 -2.18 0.27
N LYS A 80 11.40 -2.89 -0.85
CA LYS A 80 11.96 -4.23 -1.08
C LYS A 80 13.45 -4.31 -0.75
N THR A 81 14.22 -3.24 -0.97
CA THR A 81 15.66 -3.23 -0.67
C THR A 81 15.96 -3.45 0.81
N ASN A 82 14.99 -3.21 1.68
CA ASN A 82 15.11 -3.37 3.13
C ASN A 82 14.53 -4.70 3.64
N TYR A 83 14.01 -5.55 2.75
CA TYR A 83 13.44 -6.85 3.09
C TYR A 83 14.36 -7.99 2.68
N ASP A 84 14.73 -8.85 3.64
CA ASP A 84 15.49 -10.06 3.37
C ASP A 84 14.57 -11.29 3.43
N TYR A 85 14.48 -11.95 2.28
CA TYR A 85 13.66 -13.14 2.11
C TYR A 85 14.27 -14.39 2.77
N ASN A 86 15.59 -14.44 2.97
CA ASN A 86 16.25 -15.60 3.56
C ASN A 86 15.96 -15.69 5.05
N SER A 87 16.01 -14.55 5.75
CA SER A 87 15.73 -14.43 7.18
C SER A 87 14.28 -14.04 7.49
N ASN A 88 13.50 -13.71 6.46
CA ASN A 88 12.14 -13.19 6.60
C ASN A 88 12.08 -11.96 7.54
N SER A 89 13.05 -11.05 7.40
CA SER A 89 13.23 -9.92 8.31
C SER A 89 13.42 -8.59 7.58
N CYS A 90 13.14 -7.51 8.30
CA CYS A 90 13.31 -6.14 7.82
C CYS A 90 14.57 -5.51 8.42
N PHE A 91 15.40 -4.86 7.60
CA PHE A 91 16.58 -4.11 8.05
C PHE A 91 16.35 -2.58 8.09
N GLY A 92 15.08 -2.15 7.97
CA GLY A 92 14.69 -0.75 7.95
C GLY A 92 13.17 -0.61 7.86
N VAL A 93 12.67 0.26 6.99
CA VAL A 93 11.24 0.32 6.67
C VAL A 93 10.97 -0.60 5.49
N CYS A 94 10.10 -1.60 5.68
CA CYS A 94 9.62 -2.49 4.63
C CYS A 94 8.17 -2.96 4.84
N LEU A 95 7.46 -2.41 5.82
CA LEU A 95 6.10 -2.84 6.14
C LEU A 95 5.13 -2.53 5.01
N HIS A 96 5.36 -1.46 4.23
CA HIS A 96 4.52 -1.22 3.07
C HIS A 96 4.81 -2.24 1.96
N TYR A 97 6.09 -2.60 1.76
CA TYR A 97 6.47 -3.66 0.81
C TYR A 97 5.84 -5.00 1.16
N THR A 98 5.95 -5.44 2.42
CA THR A 98 5.38 -6.72 2.87
C THR A 98 3.87 -6.72 2.74
N GLN A 99 3.19 -5.61 3.05
CA GLN A 99 1.76 -5.49 2.78
C GLN A 99 1.45 -5.65 1.28
N VAL A 100 2.22 -5.00 0.39
CA VAL A 100 2.01 -5.10 -1.08
C VAL A 100 2.17 -6.54 -1.59
N VAL A 101 3.16 -7.30 -1.10
CA VAL A 101 3.43 -8.63 -1.64
C VAL A 101 2.76 -9.78 -0.89
N LEU A 102 2.62 -9.69 0.43
CA LEU A 102 2.03 -10.74 1.26
C LEU A 102 0.54 -10.46 1.51
N GLY A 103 0.20 -9.21 1.79
CA GLY A 103 -1.17 -8.84 2.10
C GLY A 103 -1.68 -9.51 3.37
N VAL A 104 -0.86 -9.53 4.42
CA VAL A 104 -1.18 -10.24 5.66
C VAL A 104 -2.34 -9.52 6.33
N LEU A 105 -3.49 -10.19 6.33
CA LEU A 105 -4.63 -9.91 7.20
C LEU A 105 -4.15 -10.19 8.63
N GLU A 106 -4.00 -9.16 9.46
CA GLU A 106 -4.05 -9.35 10.92
C GLU A 106 -5.50 -9.32 11.42
#